data_AF-A0A3N5MQN8-F1
#
_entry.id   AF-A0A3N5MQN8-F1
#
_cell.length_a   1.000
_cell.length_b   1.000
_cell.length_c   1.000
_cell.angle_alpha   90.00
_cell.angle_beta   90.00
_cell.angle_gamma   90.00
#
_symmetry.space_group_name_H-M   'P 1'
#
loop_
_entity.id
_entity.type
_entity.pdbx_description
1 polymer ?
#
loop_
_entity_poly.entity_id
_entity_poly.type
_entity_poly.pdbx_seq_one_letter_code
_entity_poly.pdbx_strand_id
1 'polypeptide(L)'
;QLLHETPVLTRAAIRTALAPPTPVPAGGDLPAAMRNLFTSELAEQVEQIKIVPQSLSTEEISRMWAAFQARYRPTTAYQVSVVLIESRRATRSALPVRQRNLYVVPFRQPVIERILSQPKAGDPILPENEQPILAGYNLVIAGRQLRGDDTLVNVGGIPVTPAGTDVSEAQIVIPLPAGLQAGAQGVQVIHRRLMGSPPAPHRGVESNLAAFVLRPSITAPVGVSNVQTAADGTRSADVDITLDPPVGVAQRVVLLLNEFQAAPASPPARAARAYSFIAPPRLSLQSPPANLPPPQSSISVPISGVRPGAYLVRAQVDGAESPLGANALGLFDSPQVTI
;
A
#
# COMPACT_ATOMS: atom_id res chain seq x y z
N GLN A 1 43.31 57.55 13.48
CA GLN A 1 44.69 57.80 13.05
C GLN A 1 45.55 56.53 13.07
N LEU A 2 45.49 55.71 14.15
CA LEU A 2 46.28 54.47 14.27
C LEU A 2 46.12 53.47 13.10
N LEU A 3 44.89 53.20 12.62
CA LEU A 3 44.66 52.32 11.45
C LEU A 3 45.08 52.94 10.11
N HIS A 4 45.30 54.26 10.05
CA HIS A 4 45.79 54.96 8.87
C HIS A 4 47.33 54.91 8.79
N GLU A 5 47.99 54.89 9.95
CA GLU A 5 49.46 54.82 10.09
C GLU A 5 49.97 53.37 10.13
N THR A 6 49.15 52.43 10.63
CA THR A 6 49.48 50.99 10.69
C THR A 6 48.39 50.17 9.96
N PRO A 7 48.54 49.95 8.64
CA PRO A 7 47.50 49.30 7.82
C PRO A 7 47.37 47.79 8.09
N VAL A 8 48.29 47.20 8.84
CA VAL A 8 48.31 45.77 9.18
C VAL A 8 48.19 45.61 10.69
N LEU A 9 47.11 44.96 11.13
CA LEU A 9 46.91 44.60 12.53
C LEU A 9 47.76 43.37 12.85
N THR A 10 48.89 43.56 13.53
CA THR A 10 49.79 42.44 13.86
C THR A 10 49.14 41.50 14.88
N ARG A 11 49.54 40.22 14.87
CA ARG A 11 49.08 39.23 15.87
C ARG A 11 49.34 39.70 17.31
N ALA A 12 50.48 40.34 17.54
CA ALA A 12 50.80 40.92 18.85
C ALA A 12 49.79 41.99 19.24
N ALA A 13 49.44 42.91 18.33
CA ALA A 13 48.43 43.93 18.57
C ALA A 13 47.05 43.32 18.85
N ILE A 14 46.64 42.25 18.14
CA ILE A 14 45.38 41.53 18.41
C ILE A 14 45.40 40.90 19.81
N ARG A 15 46.49 40.20 20.18
CA ARG A 15 46.63 39.59 21.51
C ARG A 15 46.61 40.62 22.63
N THR A 16 47.25 41.76 22.43
CA THR A 16 47.23 42.87 23.39
C THR A 16 45.83 43.48 23.49
N ALA A 17 45.14 43.70 22.37
CA ALA A 17 43.81 44.30 22.35
C ALA A 17 42.72 43.39 22.92
N LEU A 18 42.86 42.07 22.74
CA LEU A 18 41.94 41.05 23.25
C LEU A 18 42.43 40.40 24.54
N ALA A 19 43.41 41.00 25.23
CA ALA A 19 43.88 40.49 26.51
C ALA A 19 42.72 40.45 27.54
N PRO A 20 42.72 39.49 28.48
CA PRO A 20 41.67 39.40 29.50
C PRO A 20 41.53 40.73 30.26
N PRO A 21 40.31 41.31 30.35
CA PRO A 21 40.13 42.58 31.03
C PRO A 21 40.46 42.45 32.52
N THR A 22 41.29 43.36 33.03
CA THR A 22 41.54 43.49 34.47
C THR A 22 40.32 44.13 35.14
N PRO A 23 39.82 43.58 36.28
CA PRO A 23 38.67 44.16 36.97
C PRO A 23 39.00 45.56 37.51
N VAL A 24 38.20 46.58 37.18
CA VAL A 24 38.34 47.94 37.73
C VAL A 24 37.36 48.09 38.91
N PRO A 25 37.83 48.47 40.13
CA PRO A 25 36.98 48.49 41.33
C PRO A 25 35.88 49.57 41.35
N ALA A 26 35.87 50.52 40.40
CA ALA A 26 34.94 51.64 40.39
C ALA A 26 34.35 51.86 38.98
N GLY A 27 33.21 51.23 38.73
CA GLY A 27 32.19 51.70 37.78
C GLY A 27 32.45 51.48 36.29
N GLY A 28 31.97 50.35 35.76
CA GLY A 28 31.82 50.11 34.33
C GLY A 28 32.19 48.69 33.93
N ASP A 29 31.40 47.71 34.33
CA ASP A 29 31.69 46.31 34.04
C ASP A 29 31.37 46.01 32.57
N LEU A 30 32.37 45.62 31.76
CA LEU A 30 32.19 45.36 30.32
C LEU A 30 31.07 44.34 30.08
N PRO A 31 30.28 44.45 29.00
CA PRO A 31 29.29 43.43 28.64
C PRO A 31 29.94 42.04 28.56
N ALA A 32 29.22 40.99 28.98
CA ALA A 32 29.75 39.62 29.02
C ALA A 32 30.35 39.15 27.69
N ALA A 33 29.74 39.54 26.56
CA ALA A 33 30.25 39.26 25.22
C ALA A 33 31.65 39.85 24.98
N MET A 34 31.92 41.07 25.46
CA MET A 34 33.22 41.74 25.33
C MET A 34 34.27 41.12 26.25
N ARG A 35 33.88 40.67 27.45
CA ARG A 35 34.78 39.93 28.35
C ARG A 35 35.23 38.60 27.78
N ASN A 36 34.42 37.97 26.92
CA ASN A 36 34.75 36.67 26.35
C ASN A 36 35.59 36.76 25.07
N LEU A 37 35.87 37.96 24.54
CA LEU A 37 36.60 38.12 23.28
C LEU A 37 38.04 37.56 23.34
N PHE A 38 38.65 37.47 24.52
CA PHE A 38 39.97 36.83 24.68
C PHE A 38 39.96 35.34 24.28
N THR A 39 38.78 34.70 24.25
CA THR A 39 38.62 33.29 23.84
C THR A 39 38.46 33.09 22.33
N SER A 40 38.40 34.17 21.54
CA SER A 40 38.10 34.11 20.11
C SER A 40 39.21 33.54 19.24
N GLU A 41 40.42 33.31 19.80
CA GLU A 41 41.61 32.77 19.10
C GLU A 41 41.94 33.50 17.77
N LEU A 42 41.46 34.74 17.63
CA LEU A 42 41.47 35.49 16.38
C LEU A 42 42.90 35.75 15.87
N ALA A 43 43.88 35.87 16.78
CA ALA A 43 45.29 36.01 16.43
C ALA A 43 45.92 34.74 15.87
N GLU A 44 45.34 33.57 16.17
CA GLU A 44 45.85 32.24 15.78
C GLU A 44 45.26 31.75 14.46
N GLN A 45 44.35 32.52 13.85
CA GLN A 45 43.82 32.20 12.53
C GLN A 45 44.94 32.16 11.48
N VAL A 46 44.75 31.27 10.50
CA VAL A 46 45.69 31.06 9.38
C VAL A 46 45.88 32.36 8.60
N GLU A 47 44.77 33.04 8.30
CA GLU A 47 44.74 34.34 7.62
C GLU A 47 44.68 35.50 8.63
N GLN A 48 45.40 36.58 8.35
CA GLN A 48 45.30 37.82 9.14
C GLN A 48 44.05 38.62 8.77
N ILE A 49 43.48 39.31 9.76
CA ILE A 49 42.38 40.24 9.55
C ILE A 49 42.88 41.45 8.77
N LYS A 50 42.15 41.79 7.71
CA LYS A 50 42.29 43.00 6.90
C LYS A 50 41.11 43.91 7.22
N ILE A 51 41.42 45.13 7.62
CA ILE A 51 40.45 46.19 7.89
C ILE A 51 40.68 47.27 6.83
N VAL A 52 39.72 47.47 5.95
CA VAL A 52 39.83 48.44 4.85
C VAL A 52 38.75 49.51 5.03
N PRO A 53 39.09 50.82 4.97
CA PRO A 53 38.08 51.86 5.02
C PRO A 53 37.12 51.73 3.84
N GLN A 54 35.83 51.81 4.11
CA GLN A 54 34.79 51.78 3.10
C GLN A 54 34.20 53.18 2.98
N SER A 55 34.35 53.79 1.80
CA SER A 55 33.76 55.09 1.50
C SER A 55 32.25 54.94 1.33
N LEU A 56 31.47 55.60 2.18
CA LEU A 56 30.02 55.73 2.05
C LEU A 56 29.67 57.13 1.56
N SER A 57 28.70 57.22 0.66
CA SER A 57 28.12 58.49 0.22
C SER A 57 27.25 59.12 1.31
N THR A 58 27.00 60.42 1.20
CA THR A 58 26.14 61.17 2.13
C THR A 58 24.72 60.59 2.20
N GLU A 59 24.22 60.08 1.07
CA GLU A 59 22.91 59.44 1.00
C GLU A 59 22.87 58.12 1.77
N GLU A 60 23.86 57.24 1.59
CA GLU A 60 23.95 55.96 2.31
C GLU A 60 24.05 56.18 3.83
N ILE A 61 24.87 57.16 4.24
CA ILE A 61 24.99 57.54 5.65
C ILE A 61 23.65 58.08 6.18
N SER A 62 22.96 58.93 5.41
CA SER A 62 21.65 59.48 5.79
C SER A 62 20.59 58.37 5.94
N ARG A 63 20.52 57.43 4.99
CA ARG A 63 19.59 56.29 5.06
C ARG A 63 19.87 55.40 6.27
N MET A 64 21.15 55.15 6.59
CA MET A 64 21.53 54.36 7.76
C MET A 64 21.09 55.01 9.08
N TRP A 65 21.33 56.31 9.27
CA TRP A 65 20.91 57.01 10.48
C TRP A 65 19.39 57.13 10.61
N ALA A 66 18.69 57.33 9.49
CA ALA A 66 17.24 57.28 9.45
C ALA A 66 16.69 55.91 9.90
N ALA A 67 17.32 54.81 9.47
CA ALA A 67 16.95 53.46 9.89
C ALA A 67 17.14 53.22 11.40
N PHE A 68 18.17 53.81 12.01
CA PHE A 68 18.38 53.75 13.47
C PHE A 68 17.47 54.71 14.27
N GLN A 69 16.61 55.49 13.60
CA GLN A 69 15.78 56.54 14.21
C GLN A 69 16.60 57.53 15.07
N ALA A 70 17.85 57.75 14.69
CA ALA A 70 18.81 58.54 15.46
C ALA A 70 19.28 59.77 14.67
N ARG A 71 19.68 60.83 15.39
CA ARG A 71 20.23 62.03 14.78
C ARG A 71 21.57 61.71 14.11
N TYR A 72 21.84 62.36 12.97
CA TYR A 72 23.10 62.21 12.25
C TYR A 72 24.30 62.44 13.18
N ARG A 73 25.26 61.51 13.15
CA ARG A 73 26.56 61.63 13.81
C ARG A 73 27.68 61.35 12.82
N PRO A 74 28.85 62.02 12.94
CA PRO A 74 30.03 61.69 12.15
C PRO A 74 30.32 60.18 12.19
N THR A 75 30.41 59.54 11.02
CA THR A 75 30.56 58.08 10.89
C THR A 75 31.67 57.73 9.91
N THR A 76 32.37 56.62 10.16
CA THR A 76 33.32 56.01 9.21
C THR A 76 33.02 54.52 9.13
N ALA A 77 32.93 53.98 7.92
CA ALA A 77 32.72 52.56 7.71
C ALA A 77 34.04 51.84 7.41
N TYR A 78 34.15 50.61 7.89
CA TYR A 78 35.28 49.72 7.63
C TYR A 78 34.75 48.35 7.27
N GLN A 79 35.32 47.73 6.24
CA GLN A 79 35.11 46.34 5.91
C GLN A 79 36.19 45.49 6.57
N VAL A 80 35.77 44.41 7.23
CA VAL A 80 36.66 43.47 7.93
C VAL A 80 36.60 42.10 7.25
N SER A 81 37.75 41.57 6.80
CA SER A 81 37.87 40.26 6.14
C SER A 81 39.28 39.68 6.32
N VAL A 82 39.56 38.39 6.36
CA VAL A 82 38.68 37.21 6.49
C VAL A 82 38.51 36.93 7.99
N VAL A 83 37.30 36.58 8.42
CA VAL A 83 37.06 36.03 9.75
C VAL A 83 36.59 34.60 9.57
N LEU A 84 37.44 33.63 9.90
CA LEU A 84 37.07 32.22 9.81
C LEU A 84 36.21 31.86 11.02
N ILE A 85 35.03 31.31 10.79
CA ILE A 85 34.14 30.81 11.85
C ILE A 85 34.03 29.31 11.68
N GLU A 86 34.71 28.56 12.54
CA GLU A 86 34.70 27.09 12.54
C GLU A 86 33.88 26.57 13.73
N SER A 87 33.02 25.59 13.48
CA SER A 87 32.31 24.89 14.56
C SER A 87 33.18 23.75 15.10
N ARG A 88 33.40 23.73 16.41
CA ARG A 88 34.10 22.62 17.10
C ARG A 88 33.18 21.43 17.44
N ARG A 89 31.96 21.38 16.87
CA ARG A 89 31.04 20.26 17.11
C ARG A 89 31.58 19.01 16.42
N ALA A 90 31.61 17.90 17.14
CA ALA A 90 31.98 16.62 16.57
C ALA A 90 31.09 16.29 15.36
N THR A 91 31.72 15.98 14.23
CA THR A 91 31.02 15.51 13.02
C THR A 91 30.91 13.99 13.05
N ARG A 92 29.89 13.44 12.40
CA ARG A 92 29.79 11.99 12.22
C ARG A 92 30.75 11.57 11.11
N SER A 93 31.77 10.80 11.46
CA SER A 93 32.64 10.13 10.48
C SER A 93 32.02 8.81 10.03
N ALA A 94 31.90 8.59 8.73
CA ALA A 94 31.41 7.33 8.18
C ALA A 94 32.56 6.31 8.09
N LEU A 95 32.24 5.02 8.29
CA LEU A 95 33.21 3.95 8.13
C LEU A 95 33.62 3.80 6.64
N PRO A 96 34.90 3.48 6.35
CA PRO A 96 35.34 3.17 4.98
C PRO A 96 34.61 1.96 4.40
N VAL A 97 34.21 2.04 3.12
CA VAL A 97 33.56 0.93 2.40
C VAL A 97 34.57 -0.18 2.12
N ARG A 98 34.35 -1.37 2.70
CA ARG A 98 35.25 -2.53 2.53
C ARG A 98 34.99 -3.35 1.26
N GLN A 99 33.73 -3.48 0.85
CA GLN A 99 33.32 -4.31 -0.28
C GLN A 99 32.21 -3.63 -1.07
N ARG A 100 32.22 -3.83 -2.39
CA ARG A 100 31.17 -3.37 -3.31
C ARG A 100 30.56 -4.59 -3.97
N ASN A 101 29.25 -4.79 -3.81
CA ASN A 101 28.52 -5.86 -4.48
C ASN A 101 27.82 -5.27 -5.71
N LEU A 102 28.18 -5.72 -6.91
CA LEU A 102 27.58 -5.31 -8.18
C LEU A 102 26.83 -6.49 -8.80
N TYR A 103 25.55 -6.29 -9.13
CA TYR A 103 24.69 -7.31 -9.73
C TYR A 103 24.25 -6.85 -11.12
N VAL A 104 24.53 -7.66 -12.15
CA VAL A 104 24.09 -7.42 -13.54
C VAL A 104 23.20 -8.59 -13.94
N VAL A 105 21.93 -8.31 -14.24
CA VAL A 105 20.94 -9.34 -14.56
C VAL A 105 20.22 -8.95 -15.85
N PRO A 106 20.13 -9.85 -16.85
CA PRO A 106 19.37 -9.57 -18.06
C PRO A 106 17.89 -9.36 -17.74
N PHE A 107 17.22 -8.50 -18.52
CA PHE A 107 15.78 -8.27 -18.40
C PHE A 107 15.01 -9.52 -18.87
N ARG A 108 14.74 -10.43 -17.93
CA ARG A 108 13.72 -11.48 -18.05
C ARG A 108 12.50 -11.03 -17.26
N GLN A 109 11.42 -10.75 -17.96
CA GLN A 109 10.17 -10.30 -17.35
C GLN A 109 9.14 -11.43 -17.50
N PRO A 110 8.63 -11.99 -16.39
CA PRO A 110 7.56 -12.98 -16.47
C PRO A 110 6.35 -12.35 -17.15
N VAL A 111 5.68 -13.10 -18.03
CA VAL A 111 4.44 -12.67 -18.67
C VAL A 111 3.39 -13.75 -18.43
N ILE A 112 2.28 -13.36 -17.82
CA ILE A 112 1.11 -14.22 -17.64
C ILE A 112 0.24 -14.06 -18.88
N GLU A 113 -0.04 -15.17 -19.56
CA GLU A 113 -0.86 -15.20 -20.76
C GLU A 113 -2.27 -15.70 -20.44
N ARG A 114 -2.40 -16.69 -19.55
CA ARG A 114 -3.68 -17.32 -19.21
C ARG A 114 -3.72 -17.74 -17.75
N ILE A 115 -4.92 -17.67 -17.17
CA ILE A 115 -5.25 -18.28 -15.89
C ILE A 115 -6.18 -19.45 -16.16
N LEU A 116 -5.88 -20.58 -15.55
CA LEU A 116 -6.60 -21.84 -15.68
C LEU A 116 -6.94 -22.37 -14.29
N SER A 117 -7.98 -23.19 -14.24
CA SER A 117 -8.53 -23.80 -13.04
C SER A 117 -8.12 -25.27 -12.97
N GLN A 118 -7.74 -25.75 -11.78
CA GLN A 118 -7.54 -27.17 -11.50
C GLN A 118 -8.13 -27.51 -10.13
N PRO A 119 -9.12 -28.41 -10.00
CA PRO A 119 -9.76 -28.69 -8.72
C PRO A 119 -8.79 -29.32 -7.71
N LYS A 120 -8.06 -30.36 -8.12
CA LYS A 120 -6.99 -30.99 -7.35
C LYS A 120 -5.82 -31.38 -8.24
N ALA A 121 -4.66 -31.63 -7.62
CA ALA A 121 -3.51 -32.15 -8.34
C ALA A 121 -3.86 -33.48 -9.04
N GLY A 122 -3.63 -33.55 -10.35
CA GLY A 122 -3.96 -34.71 -11.19
C GLY A 122 -5.26 -34.57 -11.99
N ASP A 123 -6.14 -33.64 -11.62
CA ASP A 123 -7.34 -33.32 -12.39
C ASP A 123 -6.99 -32.50 -13.66
N PRO A 124 -7.87 -32.52 -14.68
CA PRO A 124 -7.67 -31.73 -15.89
C PRO A 124 -7.55 -30.24 -15.59
N ILE A 125 -6.64 -29.58 -16.31
CA ILE A 125 -6.44 -28.13 -16.26
C ILE A 125 -7.31 -27.52 -17.35
N LEU A 126 -8.32 -26.76 -16.95
CA LEU A 126 -9.33 -26.20 -17.85
C LEU A 126 -9.42 -24.68 -17.71
N PRO A 127 -9.83 -23.96 -18.77
CA PRO A 127 -10.04 -22.52 -18.68
C PRO A 127 -11.30 -22.19 -17.86
N GLU A 128 -11.37 -20.96 -17.32
CA GLU A 128 -12.41 -20.51 -16.38
C GLU A 128 -13.85 -20.60 -16.95
N ASN A 129 -13.99 -20.52 -18.27
CA ASN A 129 -15.28 -20.64 -18.96
C ASN A 129 -15.85 -22.06 -18.97
N GLU A 130 -14.99 -23.08 -18.84
CA GLU A 130 -15.37 -24.49 -18.78
C GLU A 130 -15.40 -25.02 -17.35
N GLN A 131 -14.52 -24.48 -16.49
CA GLN A 131 -14.44 -24.88 -15.11
C GLN A 131 -14.29 -23.65 -14.20
N PRO A 132 -15.20 -23.44 -13.23
CA PRO A 132 -15.09 -22.30 -12.32
C PRO A 132 -13.82 -22.40 -11.48
N ILE A 133 -13.33 -21.25 -11.03
CA ILE A 133 -12.27 -21.17 -10.01
C ILE A 133 -12.98 -21.00 -8.66
N LEU A 134 -12.84 -21.99 -7.79
CA LEU A 134 -13.47 -22.04 -6.47
C LEU A 134 -12.42 -22.06 -5.36
N ALA A 135 -12.82 -21.74 -4.13
CA ALA A 135 -11.94 -21.88 -2.98
C ALA A 135 -11.46 -23.34 -2.82
N GLY A 136 -10.20 -23.51 -2.42
CA GLY A 136 -9.56 -24.82 -2.30
C GLY A 136 -9.02 -25.42 -3.61
N TYR A 137 -9.26 -24.78 -4.76
CA TYR A 137 -8.70 -25.23 -6.04
C TYR A 137 -7.24 -24.76 -6.20
N ASN A 138 -6.53 -25.39 -7.12
CA ASN A 138 -5.27 -24.90 -7.63
C ASN A 138 -5.50 -23.86 -8.72
N LEU A 139 -4.79 -22.74 -8.63
CA LEU A 139 -4.67 -21.76 -9.68
C LEU A 139 -3.48 -22.14 -10.57
N VAL A 140 -3.74 -22.30 -11.87
CA VAL A 140 -2.70 -22.61 -12.85
C VAL A 140 -2.45 -21.36 -13.69
N ILE A 141 -1.23 -20.84 -13.60
CA ILE A 141 -0.77 -19.63 -14.28
C ILE A 141 0.06 -20.09 -15.47
N ALA A 142 -0.45 -19.90 -16.68
CA ALA A 142 0.25 -20.22 -17.92
C ALA A 142 0.79 -18.95 -18.58
N GLY A 143 1.99 -19.03 -19.13
CA GLY A 143 2.66 -17.90 -19.75
C GLY A 143 4.09 -18.21 -20.15
N ARG A 144 4.99 -17.24 -19.96
CA ARG A 144 6.40 -17.36 -20.34
C ARG A 144 7.31 -16.65 -19.35
N GLN A 145 8.55 -17.15 -19.26
CA GLN A 145 9.57 -16.65 -18.34
C GLN A 145 9.09 -16.64 -16.88
N LEU A 146 8.25 -17.60 -16.49
CA LEU A 146 7.62 -17.61 -15.17
C LEU A 146 8.58 -18.08 -14.06
N ARG A 147 9.63 -18.84 -14.38
CA ARG A 147 10.62 -19.32 -13.42
C ARG A 147 11.77 -18.33 -13.27
N GLY A 148 11.98 -17.84 -12.06
CA GLY A 148 13.19 -17.11 -11.62
C GLY A 148 13.88 -17.81 -10.45
N ASP A 149 15.03 -17.28 -10.00
CA ASP A 149 15.81 -17.84 -8.89
C ASP A 149 14.99 -17.96 -7.59
N ASP A 150 14.17 -16.95 -7.33
CA ASP A 150 13.21 -16.92 -6.23
C ASP A 150 11.88 -16.36 -6.76
N THR A 151 10.92 -17.26 -6.96
CA THR A 151 9.63 -16.95 -7.58
C THR A 151 8.56 -16.86 -6.49
N LEU A 152 7.88 -15.73 -6.44
CA LEU A 152 6.74 -15.48 -5.57
C LEU A 152 5.52 -15.16 -6.44
N VAL A 153 4.34 -15.61 -6.06
CA VAL A 153 3.09 -15.24 -6.72
C VAL A 153 2.26 -14.42 -5.74
N ASN A 154 1.85 -13.23 -6.16
CA ASN A 154 0.90 -12.43 -5.40
C ASN A 154 -0.50 -12.68 -5.94
N VAL A 155 -1.42 -13.17 -5.11
CA VAL A 155 -2.82 -13.43 -5.45
C VAL A 155 -3.71 -12.57 -4.57
N GLY A 156 -4.42 -11.60 -5.13
CA GLY A 156 -5.31 -10.72 -4.38
C GLY A 156 -4.62 -9.91 -3.26
N GLY A 157 -3.30 -9.69 -3.36
CA GLY A 157 -2.49 -9.06 -2.31
C GLY A 157 -1.85 -10.04 -1.32
N ILE A 158 -2.13 -11.33 -1.44
CA ILE A 158 -1.57 -12.39 -0.59
C ILE A 158 -0.37 -13.03 -1.30
N PRO A 159 0.84 -12.96 -0.72
CA PRO A 159 2.02 -13.62 -1.28
C PRO A 159 1.98 -15.13 -1.04
N VAL A 160 2.16 -15.90 -2.11
CA VAL A 160 2.22 -17.36 -2.13
C VAL A 160 3.55 -17.78 -2.73
N THR A 161 4.30 -18.60 -2.01
CA THR A 161 5.54 -19.19 -2.51
C THR A 161 5.23 -20.57 -3.11
N PRO A 162 5.32 -20.74 -4.44
CA PRO A 162 5.08 -22.04 -5.06
C PRO A 162 6.16 -23.06 -4.68
N ALA A 163 5.84 -24.35 -4.73
CA ALA A 163 6.86 -25.39 -4.63
C ALA A 163 7.72 -25.40 -5.90
N GLY A 164 9.01 -25.72 -5.79
CA GLY A 164 9.92 -25.71 -6.94
C GLY A 164 9.54 -26.68 -8.07
N THR A 165 8.82 -27.76 -7.75
CA THR A 165 8.25 -28.71 -8.73
C THR A 165 7.11 -28.12 -9.55
N ASP A 166 6.42 -27.13 -9.00
CA ASP A 166 5.19 -26.57 -9.56
C ASP A 166 5.45 -25.29 -10.36
N VAL A 167 6.71 -24.85 -10.45
CA VAL A 167 7.14 -23.68 -11.22
C VAL A 167 7.94 -24.15 -12.41
N SER A 168 7.57 -23.74 -13.62
CA SER A 168 8.36 -23.94 -14.84
C SER A 168 8.46 -22.62 -15.61
N GLU A 169 9.20 -22.61 -16.72
CA GLU A 169 9.28 -21.42 -17.59
C GLU A 169 7.92 -21.03 -18.18
N ALA A 170 6.99 -21.98 -18.34
CA ALA A 170 5.71 -21.78 -19.02
C ALA A 170 4.48 -21.87 -18.11
N GLN A 171 4.61 -22.48 -16.93
CA GLN A 171 3.48 -22.73 -16.03
C GLN A 171 3.90 -22.65 -14.57
N ILE A 172 3.06 -22.02 -13.74
CA ILE A 172 3.10 -22.11 -12.27
C ILE A 172 1.78 -22.70 -11.77
N VAL A 173 1.84 -23.67 -10.87
CA VAL A 173 0.66 -24.17 -10.15
C VAL A 173 0.79 -23.79 -8.68
N ILE A 174 -0.25 -23.18 -8.11
CA ILE A 174 -0.32 -22.88 -6.68
C ILE A 174 -1.70 -23.20 -6.13
N PRO A 175 -1.82 -23.63 -4.86
CA PRO A 175 -3.11 -23.63 -4.18
C PRO A 175 -3.58 -22.18 -4.03
N LEU A 176 -4.89 -21.94 -4.21
CA LEU A 176 -5.45 -20.64 -3.90
C LEU A 176 -5.28 -20.34 -2.39
N PRO A 177 -4.72 -19.18 -2.02
CA PRO A 177 -4.55 -18.84 -0.62
C PRO A 177 -5.90 -18.63 0.08
N ALA A 178 -5.97 -19.02 1.34
CA ALA A 178 -7.10 -18.68 2.20
C ALA A 178 -7.19 -17.16 2.41
N GLY A 179 -8.40 -16.64 2.62
CA GLY A 179 -8.64 -15.21 2.87
C GLY A 179 -8.95 -14.39 1.62
N LEU A 180 -8.95 -14.97 0.43
CA LEU A 180 -9.50 -14.34 -0.76
C LEU A 180 -11.02 -14.19 -0.65
N GLN A 181 -11.55 -13.12 -1.22
CA GLN A 181 -12.97 -12.86 -1.31
C GLN A 181 -13.50 -13.26 -2.70
N ALA A 182 -14.76 -13.67 -2.79
CA ALA A 182 -15.38 -13.93 -4.09
C ALA A 182 -15.41 -12.65 -4.93
N GLY A 183 -15.34 -12.77 -6.25
CA GLY A 183 -15.26 -11.63 -7.17
C GLY A 183 -13.98 -11.62 -8.01
N ALA A 184 -13.73 -10.49 -8.66
CA ALA A 184 -12.53 -10.30 -9.46
C ALA A 184 -11.28 -10.24 -8.57
N GLN A 185 -10.31 -11.10 -8.87
CA GLN A 185 -9.03 -11.19 -8.18
C GLN A 185 -7.88 -10.97 -9.16
N GLY A 186 -6.81 -10.36 -8.67
CA GLY A 186 -5.59 -10.11 -9.44
C GLY A 186 -4.49 -11.11 -9.09
N VAL A 187 -3.69 -11.50 -10.08
CA VAL A 187 -2.50 -12.32 -9.89
C VAL A 187 -1.29 -11.76 -10.61
N GLN A 188 -0.15 -11.77 -9.94
CA GLN A 188 1.14 -11.35 -10.48
C GLN A 188 2.24 -12.31 -10.04
N VAL A 189 3.16 -12.60 -10.96
CA VAL A 189 4.40 -13.32 -10.66
C VAL A 189 5.50 -12.31 -10.40
N ILE A 190 6.20 -12.49 -9.29
CA ILE A 190 7.26 -11.63 -8.78
C ILE A 190 8.53 -12.46 -8.71
N HIS A 191 9.54 -12.07 -9.47
CA HIS A 191 10.90 -12.61 -9.32
C HIS A 191 11.64 -11.76 -8.30
N ARG A 192 11.93 -12.35 -7.14
CA ARG A 192 12.79 -11.72 -6.14
C ARG A 192 14.25 -11.95 -6.49
N ARG A 193 15.10 -11.03 -6.06
CA ARG A 193 16.54 -11.06 -6.28
C ARG A 193 17.25 -11.21 -4.95
N LEU A 194 18.09 -12.22 -4.83
CA LEU A 194 18.95 -12.39 -3.67
C LEU A 194 20.14 -11.41 -3.80
N MET A 195 20.16 -10.39 -2.94
CA MET A 195 21.23 -9.38 -2.90
C MET A 195 21.74 -9.19 -1.47
N GLY A 196 23.03 -8.87 -1.34
CA GLY A 196 23.70 -8.63 -0.07
C GLY A 196 24.63 -9.75 0.36
N SER A 197 25.31 -9.53 1.49
CA SER A 197 26.20 -10.49 2.15
C SER A 197 25.84 -10.53 3.63
N PRO A 198 25.01 -11.49 4.10
CA PRO A 198 24.47 -12.64 3.37
C PRO A 198 23.38 -12.27 2.34
N PRO A 199 23.10 -13.15 1.35
CA PRO A 199 22.06 -12.89 0.35
C PRO A 199 20.67 -12.79 0.99
N ALA A 200 19.96 -11.69 0.74
CA ALA A 200 18.60 -11.47 1.20
C ALA A 200 17.66 -11.22 -0.01
N PRO A 201 16.39 -11.69 0.04
CA PRO A 201 15.43 -11.43 -1.03
C PRO A 201 15.05 -9.94 -1.11
N HIS A 202 15.16 -9.38 -2.32
CA HIS A 202 14.74 -8.04 -2.66
C HIS A 202 13.73 -8.08 -3.80
N ARG A 203 12.88 -7.06 -3.90
CA ARG A 203 11.93 -6.93 -5.01
C ARG A 203 12.70 -6.82 -6.33
N GLY A 204 12.37 -7.69 -7.29
CA GLY A 204 12.98 -7.71 -8.61
C GLY A 204 11.97 -7.28 -9.68
N VAL A 205 11.66 -8.20 -10.60
CA VAL A 205 10.81 -7.94 -11.76
C VAL A 205 9.43 -8.56 -11.53
N GLU A 206 8.40 -7.90 -12.03
CA GLU A 206 7.01 -8.34 -11.91
C GLU A 206 6.38 -8.54 -13.29
N SER A 207 5.45 -9.48 -13.35
CA SER A 207 4.63 -9.69 -14.54
C SER A 207 3.57 -8.61 -14.72
N ASN A 208 2.90 -8.66 -15.87
CA ASN A 208 1.58 -8.05 -16.00
C ASN A 208 0.62 -8.56 -14.92
N LEU A 209 -0.38 -7.74 -14.60
CA LEU A 209 -1.51 -8.14 -13.78
C LEU A 209 -2.47 -8.97 -14.64
N ALA A 210 -2.64 -10.24 -14.30
CA ALA A 210 -3.72 -11.06 -14.84
C ALA A 210 -4.89 -11.06 -13.86
N ALA A 211 -6.11 -11.08 -14.38
CA ALA A 211 -7.32 -11.13 -13.56
C ALA A 211 -8.03 -12.48 -13.76
N PHE A 212 -8.71 -12.93 -12.72
CA PHE A 212 -9.60 -14.08 -12.75
C PHE A 212 -10.79 -13.84 -11.82
N VAL A 213 -11.89 -14.57 -12.00
CA VAL A 213 -13.04 -14.46 -11.10
C VAL A 213 -13.07 -15.65 -10.13
N LEU A 214 -12.88 -15.37 -8.84
CA LEU A 214 -13.12 -16.35 -7.79
C LEU A 214 -14.62 -16.44 -7.52
N ARG A 215 -15.24 -17.56 -7.88
CA ARG A 215 -16.68 -17.74 -7.71
C ARG A 215 -17.02 -18.27 -6.32
N PRO A 216 -18.11 -17.79 -5.70
CA PRO A 216 -18.58 -18.35 -4.44
C PRO A 216 -19.18 -19.75 -4.68
N SER A 217 -19.14 -20.60 -3.68
CA SER A 217 -19.84 -21.90 -3.66
C SER A 217 -20.78 -21.98 -2.47
N ILE A 218 -21.95 -22.59 -2.66
CA ILE A 218 -22.89 -22.85 -1.57
C ILE A 218 -22.53 -24.21 -0.97
N THR A 219 -22.06 -24.23 0.28
CA THR A 219 -21.44 -25.41 0.90
C THR A 219 -22.33 -26.14 1.90
N ALA A 220 -23.44 -25.54 2.32
CA ALA A 220 -24.42 -26.14 3.21
C ALA A 220 -25.82 -26.17 2.55
N PRO A 221 -26.71 -27.09 2.97
CA PRO A 221 -28.10 -27.04 2.57
C PRO A 221 -28.72 -25.67 2.83
N VAL A 222 -29.52 -25.20 1.88
CA VAL A 222 -30.17 -23.88 1.98
C VAL A 222 -31.28 -23.95 3.02
N GLY A 223 -31.17 -23.11 4.05
CA GLY A 223 -32.16 -23.00 5.11
C GLY A 223 -33.30 -22.05 4.72
N VAL A 224 -34.51 -22.34 5.19
CA VAL A 224 -35.66 -21.43 5.06
C VAL A 224 -36.31 -21.28 6.42
N SER A 225 -36.49 -20.05 6.86
CA SER A 225 -37.15 -19.71 8.12
C SER A 225 -38.17 -18.58 7.95
N ASN A 226 -38.96 -18.30 8.98
CA ASN A 226 -39.95 -17.21 9.01
C ASN A 226 -40.94 -17.22 7.83
N VAL A 227 -41.37 -18.41 7.39
CA VAL A 227 -42.26 -18.56 6.23
C VAL A 227 -43.65 -17.99 6.52
N GLN A 228 -44.09 -17.05 5.68
CA GLN A 228 -45.41 -16.46 5.69
C GLN A 228 -46.07 -16.68 4.33
N THR A 229 -47.36 -17.02 4.32
CA THR A 229 -48.14 -17.17 3.07
C THR A 229 -49.14 -16.03 2.96
N ALA A 230 -49.07 -15.27 1.88
CA ALA A 230 -50.02 -14.21 1.56
C ALA A 230 -51.33 -14.77 1.00
N ALA A 231 -52.38 -13.95 0.98
CA ALA A 231 -53.70 -14.35 0.49
C ALA A 231 -53.71 -14.74 -1.00
N ASP A 232 -52.74 -14.24 -1.80
CA ASP A 232 -52.55 -14.60 -3.21
C ASP A 232 -51.79 -15.92 -3.42
N GLY A 233 -51.45 -16.61 -2.32
CA GLY A 233 -50.72 -17.87 -2.31
C GLY A 233 -49.20 -17.72 -2.49
N THR A 234 -48.65 -16.50 -2.54
CA THR A 234 -47.20 -16.28 -2.53
C THR A 234 -46.62 -16.39 -1.12
N ARG A 235 -45.33 -16.68 -1.02
CA ARG A 235 -44.59 -16.84 0.23
C ARG A 235 -43.51 -15.78 0.38
N SER A 236 -43.33 -15.37 1.63
CA SER A 236 -42.19 -14.58 2.10
C SER A 236 -41.46 -15.39 3.18
N ALA A 237 -40.14 -15.34 3.21
CA ALA A 237 -39.32 -16.12 4.12
C ALA A 237 -37.92 -15.50 4.23
N ASP A 238 -37.14 -15.95 5.21
CA ASP A 238 -35.70 -15.70 5.26
C ASP A 238 -34.97 -16.93 4.74
N VAL A 239 -34.14 -16.74 3.70
CA VAL A 239 -33.36 -17.81 3.06
C VAL A 239 -31.92 -17.70 3.52
N ASP A 240 -31.43 -18.72 4.21
CA ASP A 240 -30.08 -18.78 4.76
C ASP A 240 -29.18 -19.60 3.84
N ILE A 241 -28.15 -18.94 3.28
CA ILE A 241 -27.13 -19.57 2.43
C ILE A 241 -25.76 -19.53 3.11
N THR A 242 -25.03 -20.64 3.06
CA THR A 242 -23.63 -20.69 3.53
C THR A 242 -22.69 -20.68 2.33
N LEU A 243 -21.84 -19.66 2.25
CA LEU A 243 -20.95 -19.39 1.13
C LEU A 243 -19.47 -19.58 1.50
N ASP A 244 -18.72 -20.10 0.53
CA ASP A 244 -17.26 -20.18 0.55
C ASP A 244 -16.68 -19.62 -0.77
N PRO A 245 -15.79 -18.60 -0.74
CA PRO A 245 -15.21 -17.95 0.44
C PRO A 245 -16.20 -17.09 1.25
N PRO A 246 -15.88 -16.76 2.52
CA PRO A 246 -16.67 -15.87 3.34
C PRO A 246 -16.87 -14.50 2.68
N VAL A 247 -18.08 -13.97 2.78
CA VAL A 247 -18.45 -12.69 2.17
C VAL A 247 -17.93 -11.54 3.02
N GLY A 248 -17.20 -10.61 2.40
CA GLY A 248 -16.73 -9.37 3.03
C GLY A 248 -17.87 -8.37 3.31
N VAL A 249 -17.60 -7.37 4.15
CA VAL A 249 -18.61 -6.39 4.58
C VAL A 249 -19.07 -5.43 3.48
N ALA A 250 -18.21 -5.18 2.50
CA ALA A 250 -18.50 -4.30 1.38
C ALA A 250 -19.10 -5.04 0.16
N GLN A 251 -19.14 -6.37 0.22
CA GLN A 251 -19.54 -7.18 -0.93
C GLN A 251 -21.07 -7.21 -1.06
N ARG A 252 -21.54 -7.08 -2.30
CA ARG A 252 -22.96 -7.17 -2.62
C ARG A 252 -23.33 -8.61 -2.93
N VAL A 253 -24.30 -9.15 -2.18
CA VAL A 253 -24.87 -10.49 -2.41
C VAL A 253 -26.25 -10.38 -3.04
N VAL A 254 -26.48 -11.15 -4.10
CA VAL A 254 -27.78 -11.33 -4.74
C VAL A 254 -28.13 -12.82 -4.71
N LEU A 255 -29.25 -13.16 -4.09
CA LEU A 255 -29.86 -14.48 -4.17
C LEU A 255 -30.66 -14.59 -5.46
N LEU A 256 -30.37 -15.62 -6.25
CA LEU A 256 -31.06 -15.93 -7.49
C LEU A 256 -31.79 -17.26 -7.31
N LEU A 257 -33.08 -17.27 -7.61
CA LEU A 257 -33.93 -18.45 -7.54
C LEU A 257 -34.47 -18.76 -8.92
N ASN A 258 -34.21 -19.97 -9.42
CA ASN A 258 -34.75 -20.46 -10.68
C ASN A 258 -35.61 -21.68 -10.40
N GLU A 259 -36.86 -21.66 -10.86
CA GLU A 259 -37.78 -22.76 -10.60
C GLU A 259 -37.27 -24.08 -11.15
N PHE A 260 -37.17 -25.07 -10.26
CA PHE A 260 -36.72 -26.41 -10.60
C PHE A 260 -37.90 -27.25 -11.09
N GLN A 261 -37.72 -27.85 -12.27
CA GLN A 261 -38.68 -28.80 -12.84
C GLN A 261 -37.94 -30.11 -13.10
N ALA A 262 -38.30 -31.17 -12.35
CA ALA A 262 -37.61 -32.46 -12.44
C ALA A 262 -37.71 -33.12 -13.83
N ALA A 263 -38.81 -32.87 -14.55
CA ALA A 263 -39.03 -33.35 -15.91
C ALA A 263 -39.70 -32.24 -16.74
N PRO A 264 -38.92 -31.31 -17.32
CA PRO A 264 -39.48 -30.23 -18.11
C PRO A 264 -40.05 -30.78 -19.42
N ALA A 265 -41.31 -30.44 -19.74
CA ALA A 265 -41.91 -30.76 -21.03
C ALA A 265 -41.31 -29.89 -22.14
N SER A 266 -41.25 -30.42 -23.37
CA SER A 266 -40.86 -29.68 -24.57
C SER A 266 -41.99 -29.76 -25.62
N PRO A 267 -42.68 -28.64 -25.94
CA PRO A 267 -42.52 -27.30 -25.36
C PRO A 267 -43.02 -27.21 -23.91
N PRO A 268 -42.50 -26.26 -23.11
CA PRO A 268 -42.92 -26.10 -21.72
C PRO A 268 -44.36 -25.59 -21.64
N ALA A 269 -45.17 -26.20 -20.76
CA ALA A 269 -46.56 -25.79 -20.55
C ALA A 269 -46.70 -24.35 -20.01
N ARG A 270 -45.65 -23.83 -19.37
CA ARG A 270 -45.49 -22.43 -18.95
C ARG A 270 -44.01 -22.09 -18.81
N ALA A 271 -43.68 -20.80 -18.84
CA ALA A 271 -42.36 -20.34 -18.47
C ALA A 271 -42.03 -20.72 -17.00
N ALA A 272 -40.80 -21.19 -16.77
CA ALA A 272 -40.25 -21.38 -15.43
C ALA A 272 -40.10 -20.01 -14.76
N ARG A 273 -40.41 -19.95 -13.47
CA ARG A 273 -40.32 -18.71 -12.69
C ARG A 273 -38.87 -18.45 -12.29
N ALA A 274 -38.51 -17.17 -12.20
CA ALA A 274 -37.21 -16.74 -11.70
C ALA A 274 -37.37 -15.51 -10.81
N TYR A 275 -36.59 -15.45 -9.74
CA TYR A 275 -36.61 -14.36 -8.79
C TYR A 275 -35.19 -13.94 -8.41
N SER A 276 -35.01 -12.67 -8.05
CA SER A 276 -33.74 -12.12 -7.58
C SER A 276 -33.96 -11.24 -6.37
N PHE A 277 -33.23 -11.49 -5.29
CA PHE A 277 -33.32 -10.74 -4.05
C PHE A 277 -31.93 -10.27 -3.62
N ILE A 278 -31.82 -9.02 -3.20
CA ILE A 278 -30.56 -8.44 -2.73
C ILE A 278 -30.48 -8.68 -1.22
N ALA A 279 -29.37 -9.23 -0.75
CA ALA A 279 -29.13 -9.37 0.68
C ALA A 279 -29.04 -7.98 1.35
N PRO A 280 -29.54 -7.82 2.59
CA PRO A 280 -29.38 -6.56 3.31
C PRO A 280 -27.90 -6.18 3.42
N PRO A 281 -27.55 -4.89 3.25
CA PRO A 281 -26.17 -4.45 3.35
C PRO A 281 -25.62 -4.72 4.75
N ARG A 282 -24.40 -5.25 4.81
CA ARG A 282 -23.72 -5.58 6.06
C ARG A 282 -23.02 -4.39 6.73
N LEU A 283 -23.00 -3.25 6.04
CA LEU A 283 -22.46 -1.99 6.55
C LEU A 283 -23.52 -0.89 6.40
N SER A 284 -23.88 -0.26 7.51
CA SER A 284 -24.69 0.97 7.48
C SER A 284 -23.77 2.18 7.33
N LEU A 285 -23.88 2.88 6.20
CA LEU A 285 -23.13 4.13 5.97
C LEU A 285 -23.63 5.30 6.83
N GLN A 286 -24.84 5.19 7.38
CA GLN A 286 -25.45 6.22 8.22
C GLN A 286 -24.99 6.15 9.68
N SER A 287 -24.47 4.99 10.12
CA SER A 287 -23.92 4.79 11.46
C SER A 287 -22.83 3.73 11.39
N PRO A 288 -21.63 4.09 10.88
CA PRO A 288 -20.55 3.13 10.74
C PRO A 288 -20.08 2.66 12.13
N PRO A 289 -19.98 1.35 12.36
CA PRO A 289 -19.47 0.82 13.61
C PRO A 289 -18.00 1.17 13.79
N ALA A 290 -17.54 1.29 15.05
CA ALA A 290 -16.14 1.62 15.38
C ALA A 290 -15.13 0.62 14.79
N ASN A 291 -15.55 -0.64 14.61
CA ASN A 291 -14.78 -1.69 13.94
C ASN A 291 -15.62 -2.29 12.81
N LEU A 292 -14.98 -2.54 11.66
CA LEU A 292 -15.61 -3.26 10.56
C LEU A 292 -15.95 -4.69 10.99
N PRO A 293 -17.18 -5.19 10.72
CA PRO A 293 -17.51 -6.58 10.98
C PRO A 293 -16.56 -7.55 10.22
N PRO A 294 -16.28 -8.74 10.77
CA PRO A 294 -15.51 -9.73 10.04
C PRO A 294 -16.30 -10.29 8.84
N PRO A 295 -15.61 -10.88 7.85
CA PRO A 295 -16.26 -11.67 6.81
C PRO A 295 -17.16 -12.77 7.40
N GLN A 296 -18.30 -13.05 6.77
CA GLN A 296 -19.25 -14.07 7.21
C GLN A 296 -19.59 -15.02 6.07
N SER A 297 -19.65 -16.31 6.38
CA SER A 297 -20.06 -17.34 5.41
C SER A 297 -21.57 -17.51 5.35
N SER A 298 -22.28 -17.35 6.46
CA SER A 298 -23.75 -17.45 6.49
C SER A 298 -24.37 -16.09 6.18
N ILE A 299 -25.20 -16.04 5.13
CA ILE A 299 -25.93 -14.85 4.70
C ILE A 299 -27.42 -15.18 4.67
N SER A 300 -28.21 -14.38 5.39
CA SER A 300 -29.66 -14.46 5.38
C SER A 300 -30.22 -13.44 4.40
N VAL A 301 -31.08 -13.89 3.49
CA VAL A 301 -31.69 -13.05 2.46
C VAL A 301 -33.22 -13.12 2.59
N PRO A 302 -33.89 -11.99 2.90
CA PRO A 302 -35.35 -11.96 2.96
C PRO A 302 -35.91 -12.00 1.54
N ILE A 303 -36.85 -12.92 1.32
CA ILE A 303 -37.58 -13.09 0.06
C ILE A 303 -39.05 -12.74 0.25
N SER A 304 -39.70 -12.27 -0.80
CA SER A 304 -41.13 -11.96 -0.80
C SER A 304 -41.77 -12.17 -2.17
N GLY A 305 -43.06 -12.51 -2.19
CA GLY A 305 -43.80 -12.71 -3.45
C GLY A 305 -43.39 -13.96 -4.24
N VAL A 306 -42.72 -14.92 -3.61
CA VAL A 306 -42.27 -16.16 -4.27
C VAL A 306 -43.38 -17.18 -4.29
N ARG A 307 -43.74 -17.73 -5.45
CA ARG A 307 -44.76 -18.79 -5.49
C ARG A 307 -44.21 -20.10 -4.92
N PRO A 308 -45.00 -20.88 -4.17
CA PRO A 308 -44.54 -22.15 -3.63
C PRO A 308 -44.01 -23.09 -4.71
N GLY A 309 -42.88 -23.75 -4.43
CA GLY A 309 -42.22 -24.64 -5.38
C GLY A 309 -40.77 -24.99 -5.01
N ALA A 310 -40.16 -25.88 -5.80
CA ALA A 310 -38.74 -26.15 -5.71
C ALA A 310 -37.96 -25.17 -6.59
N TYR A 311 -36.85 -24.65 -6.09
CA TYR A 311 -36.00 -23.69 -6.79
C TYR A 311 -34.54 -24.11 -6.71
N LEU A 312 -33.82 -24.02 -7.83
CA LEU A 312 -32.37 -23.97 -7.87
C LEU A 312 -31.89 -22.64 -7.29
N VAL A 313 -30.90 -22.71 -6.42
CA VAL A 313 -30.37 -21.55 -5.70
C VAL A 313 -29.00 -21.19 -6.24
N ARG A 314 -28.81 -19.92 -6.59
CA ARG A 314 -27.50 -19.35 -6.90
C ARG A 314 -27.28 -18.11 -6.06
N ALA A 315 -26.03 -17.86 -5.73
CA ALA A 315 -25.59 -16.63 -5.09
C ALA A 315 -24.64 -15.88 -6.03
N GLN A 316 -24.87 -14.60 -6.19
CA GLN A 316 -23.95 -13.70 -6.88
C GLN A 316 -23.31 -12.77 -5.87
N VAL A 317 -21.99 -12.83 -5.73
CA VAL A 317 -21.18 -11.97 -4.85
C VAL A 317 -20.30 -11.08 -5.71
N ASP A 318 -20.52 -9.76 -5.66
CA ASP A 318 -19.80 -8.76 -6.48
C ASP A 318 -19.74 -9.10 -7.97
N GLY A 319 -20.84 -9.66 -8.49
CA GLY A 319 -20.95 -10.07 -9.89
C GLY A 319 -20.50 -11.50 -10.18
N ALA A 320 -19.71 -12.13 -9.29
CA ALA A 320 -19.28 -13.52 -9.41
C ALA A 320 -20.39 -14.46 -8.94
N GLU A 321 -20.80 -15.37 -9.81
CA GLU A 321 -21.95 -16.22 -9.57
C GLU A 321 -21.55 -17.65 -9.20
N SER A 322 -22.23 -18.23 -8.22
CA SER A 322 -22.02 -19.60 -7.80
C SER A 322 -22.45 -20.60 -8.87
N PRO A 323 -21.63 -21.63 -9.16
CA PRO A 323 -22.01 -22.67 -10.10
C PRO A 323 -23.19 -23.51 -9.56
N LEU A 324 -23.99 -24.04 -10.48
CA LEU A 324 -24.97 -25.08 -10.19
C LEU A 324 -24.32 -26.46 -10.38
N GLY A 325 -24.70 -27.40 -9.53
CA GLY A 325 -24.44 -28.82 -9.77
C GLY A 325 -25.39 -29.37 -10.82
N ALA A 326 -24.90 -30.33 -11.59
CA ALA A 326 -25.65 -31.04 -12.61
C ALA A 326 -25.62 -32.54 -12.36
N ASN A 327 -26.73 -33.21 -12.68
CA ASN A 327 -26.83 -34.65 -12.60
C ASN A 327 -26.06 -35.36 -13.73
N ALA A 328 -26.07 -36.70 -13.73
CA ALA A 328 -25.41 -37.51 -14.75
C ALA A 328 -25.91 -37.27 -16.19
N LEU A 329 -27.08 -36.64 -16.36
CA LEU A 329 -27.66 -36.27 -17.66
C LEU A 329 -27.29 -34.83 -18.08
N GLY A 330 -26.47 -34.13 -17.29
CA GLY A 330 -26.07 -32.74 -17.54
C GLY A 330 -27.16 -31.71 -17.21
N LEU A 331 -28.23 -32.10 -16.51
CA LEU A 331 -29.30 -31.18 -16.08
C LEU A 331 -29.00 -30.65 -14.68
N PHE A 332 -29.19 -29.35 -14.48
CA PHE A 332 -28.98 -28.72 -13.17
C PHE A 332 -29.95 -29.25 -12.12
N ASP A 333 -29.42 -29.63 -10.96
CA ASP A 333 -30.19 -30.24 -9.89
C ASP A 333 -29.81 -29.77 -8.49
N SER A 334 -28.80 -28.90 -8.35
CA SER A 334 -28.30 -28.49 -7.04
C SER A 334 -27.57 -27.14 -7.09
N PRO A 335 -27.52 -26.40 -5.97
CA PRO A 335 -28.28 -26.61 -4.73
C PRO A 335 -29.77 -26.23 -4.91
N GLN A 336 -30.65 -26.87 -4.13
CA GLN A 336 -32.10 -26.65 -4.19
C GLN A 336 -32.66 -26.15 -2.86
N VAL A 337 -33.77 -25.44 -2.96
CA VAL A 337 -34.61 -25.04 -1.82
C VAL A 337 -36.08 -25.23 -2.16
N THR A 338 -36.87 -25.65 -1.17
CA THR A 338 -38.34 -25.66 -1.29
C THR A 338 -38.87 -24.45 -0.55
N ILE A 339 -39.57 -23.58 -1.28
CA ILE A 339 -40.21 -22.39 -0.74
C ILE A 339 -41.70 -22.61 -0.70
#